data_AF-A0A8T7DJM8-F1
#
_entry.id   AF-A0A8T7DJM8-F1
#
_cell.length_a   1.000
_cell.length_b   1.000
_cell.length_c   1.000
_cell.angle_alpha   90.00
_cell.angle_beta   90.00
_cell.angle_gamma   90.00
#
_symmetry.space_group_name_H-M   'P 1'
#
loop_
_entity.id
_entity.type
_entity.pdbx_description
1 polymer ?
#
loop_
_entity_poly.entity_id
_entity_poly.type
_entity_poly.pdbx_seq_one_letter_code
_entity_poly.pdbx_strand_id
1 'polypeptide(L)'
;MAELQNDRFLKALLREPVDMTPVWMMRQAGRYLPEYRATRTQAGSFMDLCTNPDLACEVTLQPLERYPLDAAILFSDILTIPDAMGLGLYFETGKGPKFKNPVQD
;
A
#
# COMPACT_ATOMS: atom_id res chain seq x y z
N MET A 1 -23.98 0.56 -2.62
CA MET A 1 -22.58 0.99 -2.79
C MET A 1 -22.59 2.50 -2.97
N ALA A 2 -21.65 3.21 -2.36
CA ALA A 2 -21.52 4.64 -2.61
C ALA A 2 -21.13 4.86 -4.08
N GLU A 3 -21.68 5.90 -4.68
CA GLU A 3 -21.36 6.28 -6.06
C GLU A 3 -19.93 6.84 -6.14
N LEU A 4 -19.18 6.43 -7.16
CA LEU A 4 -17.80 6.87 -7.37
C LEU A 4 -17.79 8.29 -7.95
N GLN A 5 -17.26 9.25 -7.20
CA GLN A 5 -17.26 10.68 -7.59
C GLN A 5 -16.14 11.05 -8.58
N ASN A 6 -15.03 10.31 -8.57
CA ASN A 6 -13.92 10.48 -9.51
C ASN A 6 -13.62 9.14 -10.19
N ASP A 7 -13.88 9.06 -11.50
CA ASP A 7 -13.65 7.86 -12.32
C ASP A 7 -12.57 8.06 -13.40
N ARG A 8 -11.81 9.17 -13.36
CA ARG A 8 -10.79 9.50 -14.38
C ARG A 8 -9.78 8.39 -14.56
N PHE A 9 -9.28 7.82 -13.46
CA PHE A 9 -8.30 6.73 -13.48
C PHE A 9 -8.82 5.52 -14.25
N LEU A 10 -10.07 5.10 -14.01
CA LEU A 10 -10.69 3.96 -14.66
C LEU A 10 -10.93 4.22 -16.15
N LYS A 11 -11.51 5.39 -16.48
CA LYS A 11 -11.76 5.82 -17.87
C LYS A 11 -10.47 5.87 -18.69
N ALA A 12 -9.42 6.47 -18.14
CA ALA A 12 -8.14 6.57 -18.84
C ALA A 12 -7.53 5.18 -19.14
N LEU A 13 -7.59 4.24 -18.19
CA LEU A 13 -7.12 2.86 -18.40
C LEU A 13 -7.93 2.12 -19.48
N LEU A 14 -9.22 2.40 -19.58
CA LEU A 14 -10.13 1.86 -20.60
C LEU A 14 -10.04 2.58 -21.95
N ARG A 15 -9.21 3.64 -22.04
CA ARG A 15 -9.05 4.50 -23.23
C ARG A 15 -10.32 5.29 -23.57
N GLU A 16 -11.13 5.61 -22.56
CA GLU A 16 -12.26 6.52 -22.68
C GLU A 16 -11.81 7.98 -22.54
N PRO A 17 -12.56 8.95 -23.12
CA PRO A 17 -12.25 10.38 -22.96
C PRO A 17 -12.30 10.82 -21.48
N VAL A 18 -11.33 11.65 -21.07
CA VAL A 18 -11.25 12.27 -19.75
C VAL A 18 -10.99 13.78 -19.89
N ASP A 19 -11.40 14.55 -18.89
CA ASP A 19 -11.21 16.01 -18.82
C ASP A 19 -9.77 16.40 -18.47
N MET A 20 -9.06 15.54 -17.75
CA MET A 20 -7.64 15.71 -17.39
C MET A 20 -6.97 14.33 -17.24
N THR A 21 -5.67 14.26 -17.53
CA THR A 21 -4.87 13.04 -17.30
C THR A 21 -4.85 12.70 -15.80
N PRO A 22 -5.34 11.52 -15.37
CA PRO A 22 -5.34 11.13 -13.97
C PRO A 22 -3.91 10.82 -13.47
N VAL A 23 -3.66 11.09 -12.19
CA VAL A 23 -2.36 10.83 -11.55
C VAL A 23 -2.51 10.08 -10.22
N TRP A 24 -1.61 9.12 -10.02
CA TRP A 24 -1.33 8.48 -8.75
C TRP A 24 0.17 8.12 -8.72
N MET A 25 0.72 7.76 -7.56
CA MET A 25 2.15 7.45 -7.46
C MET A 25 2.38 6.08 -6.83
N MET A 26 3.28 5.29 -7.44
CA MET A 26 3.79 4.08 -6.81
C MET A 26 4.44 4.46 -5.47
N ARG A 27 4.10 3.71 -4.41
CA ARG A 27 4.54 3.99 -3.03
C ARG A 27 4.12 5.38 -2.51
N GLN A 28 2.95 5.89 -2.94
CA GLN A 28 2.39 7.15 -2.41
C GLN A 28 2.23 7.14 -0.89
N ALA A 29 1.92 5.99 -0.28
CA ALA A 29 1.98 5.79 1.17
C ALA A 29 3.37 5.28 1.55
N GLY A 30 4.21 6.15 2.14
CA GLY A 30 5.58 5.76 2.44
C GLY A 30 6.38 6.78 3.24
N ARG A 31 7.63 6.39 3.54
CA ARG A 31 8.56 7.10 4.45
C ARG A 31 8.91 8.54 4.02
N TYR A 32 8.52 9.02 2.85
CA TYR A 32 8.71 10.42 2.50
C TYR A 32 7.70 11.33 3.24
N LEU A 33 6.58 10.77 3.71
CA LEU A 33 5.58 11.44 4.53
C LEU A 33 5.95 11.34 6.03
N PRO A 34 6.01 12.46 6.76
CA PRO A 34 6.25 12.45 8.21
C PRO A 34 5.19 11.66 9.00
N GLU A 35 3.91 11.82 8.67
CA GLU A 35 2.79 11.12 9.31
C GLU A 35 2.84 9.62 9.08
N TYR A 36 3.25 9.16 7.89
CA TYR A 36 3.52 7.74 7.66
C TYR A 36 4.56 7.20 8.64
N ARG A 37 5.66 7.95 8.87
CA ARG A 37 6.69 7.53 9.84
C ARG A 37 6.13 7.45 11.26
N ALA A 38 5.21 8.34 11.63
CA ALA A 38 4.56 8.32 12.94
C ALA A 38 3.67 7.07 13.11
N THR A 39 2.75 6.81 12.18
CA THR A 39 1.90 5.60 12.18
C THR A 39 2.73 4.32 12.15
N ARG A 40 3.82 4.33 11.38
CA ARG A 40 4.79 3.24 11.31
C ARG A 40 5.43 2.92 12.66
N THR A 41 5.78 3.94 13.44
CA THR A 41 6.33 3.78 14.79
C THR A 41 5.29 3.19 15.75
N GLN A 42 4.01 3.57 15.61
CA GLN A 42 2.92 3.01 16.42
C GLN A 42 2.68 1.52 16.12
N ALA A 43 2.76 1.11 14.85
CA ALA A 43 2.58 -0.28 14.45
C ALA A 43 3.72 -1.21 14.90
N GLY A 44 4.91 -0.67 15.23
CA GLY A 44 6.08 -1.45 15.63
C GLY A 44 6.85 -2.06 14.45
N SER A 45 6.21 -2.88 13.61
CA SER A 45 6.86 -3.51 12.46
C SER A 45 6.17 -3.26 11.12
N PHE A 46 6.83 -3.67 10.01
CA PHE A 46 6.23 -3.60 8.69
C PHE A 46 4.98 -4.47 8.56
N MET A 47 5.08 -5.70 9.06
CA MET A 47 4.00 -6.67 8.93
C MET A 47 2.84 -6.35 9.85
N ASP A 48 3.10 -5.83 11.04
CA ASP A 48 2.03 -5.37 11.94
C ASP A 48 1.24 -4.23 11.31
N LEU A 49 1.92 -3.33 10.59
CA LEU A 49 1.25 -2.28 9.81
C LEU A 49 0.40 -2.84 8.67
N CYS A 50 0.89 -3.86 7.95
CA CYS A 50 0.14 -4.48 6.84
C CYS A 50 -1.02 -5.36 7.30
N THR A 51 -0.96 -5.93 8.50
CA THR A 51 -1.96 -6.86 9.04
C THR A 51 -2.99 -6.19 9.95
N ASN A 52 -2.75 -4.94 10.35
CA ASN A 52 -3.71 -4.10 11.06
C ASN A 52 -4.57 -3.30 10.06
N PRO A 53 -5.86 -3.62 9.89
CA PRO A 53 -6.70 -2.95 8.89
C PRO A 53 -6.87 -1.45 9.12
N ASP A 54 -6.95 -1.02 10.38
CA ASP A 54 -7.16 0.39 10.73
C ASP A 54 -5.93 1.22 10.37
N LEU A 55 -4.73 0.74 10.75
CA LEU A 55 -3.48 1.43 10.43
C LEU A 55 -3.14 1.35 8.94
N ALA A 56 -3.45 0.23 8.27
CA ALA A 56 -3.28 0.10 6.82
C ALA A 56 -4.19 1.07 6.06
N CYS A 57 -5.45 1.23 6.51
CA CYS A 57 -6.38 2.21 5.97
C CYS A 57 -5.85 3.63 6.17
N GLU A 58 -5.42 3.97 7.39
CA GLU A 58 -4.86 5.29 7.73
C GLU A 58 -3.72 5.66 6.78
N VAL A 59 -2.70 4.80 6.64
CA VAL A 59 -1.54 5.11 5.78
C VAL A 59 -1.90 5.16 4.29
N THR A 60 -2.92 4.42 3.85
CA THR A 60 -3.45 4.52 2.47
C THR A 60 -4.09 5.88 2.21
N LEU A 61 -4.74 6.49 3.21
CA LEU A 61 -5.45 7.77 3.09
C LEU A 61 -4.53 8.99 3.21
N GLN A 62 -3.44 8.92 3.99
CA GLN A 62 -2.50 10.02 4.21
C GLN A 62 -2.07 10.80 2.94
N PRO A 63 -1.74 10.14 1.80
CA PRO A 63 -1.36 10.85 0.58
C PRO A 63 -2.51 11.63 -0.06
N LEU A 64 -3.75 11.15 0.07
CA LEU A 64 -4.95 11.79 -0.45
C LEU A 64 -5.33 13.05 0.34
N GLU A 65 -4.93 13.14 1.61
CA GLU A 65 -5.10 14.34 2.42
C GLU A 65 -4.13 15.47 2.02
N ARG A 66 -2.99 15.12 1.40
CA ARG A 66 -1.98 16.08 0.92
C ARG A 66 -2.12 16.47 -0.54
N TYR A 67 -2.49 15.51 -1.37
CA TYR A 67 -2.42 15.63 -2.82
C TYR A 67 -3.75 15.18 -3.43
N PRO A 68 -4.32 15.92 -4.39
CA PRO A 68 -5.55 15.53 -5.07
C PRO A 68 -5.27 14.44 -6.11
N LEU A 69 -4.85 13.25 -5.66
CA LEU A 69 -4.60 12.09 -6.53
C LEU A 69 -5.93 11.46 -6.97
N ASP A 70 -5.95 10.89 -8.18
CA ASP A 70 -7.14 10.29 -8.78
C ASP A 70 -7.37 8.83 -8.35
N ALA A 71 -6.44 8.24 -7.60
CA ALA A 71 -6.55 6.89 -7.08
C ALA A 71 -5.81 6.68 -5.75
N ALA A 72 -6.36 5.78 -4.92
CA ALA A 72 -5.64 5.16 -3.82
C ALA A 72 -5.17 3.76 -4.21
N ILE A 73 -4.05 3.34 -3.64
CA ILE A 73 -3.56 1.97 -3.71
C ILE A 73 -3.52 1.38 -2.30
N LEU A 74 -4.04 0.16 -2.17
CA LEU A 74 -4.03 -0.59 -0.92
C LEU A 74 -2.61 -0.67 -0.35
N PHE A 75 -2.43 -0.28 0.91
CA PHE A 75 -1.19 -0.51 1.63
C PHE A 75 -1.12 -1.98 2.05
N SER A 76 -0.28 -2.74 1.38
CA SER A 76 -0.02 -4.17 1.67
C SER A 76 1.36 -4.55 1.15
N ASP A 77 1.68 -5.84 1.16
CA ASP A 77 2.92 -6.40 0.64
C ASP A 77 2.66 -7.60 -0.27
N ILE A 78 3.47 -7.74 -1.31
CA ILE A 78 3.36 -8.84 -2.26
C ILE A 78 3.68 -10.19 -1.61
N LEU A 79 4.42 -10.21 -0.50
CA LEU A 79 4.80 -11.40 0.24
C LEU A 79 3.74 -11.86 1.25
N THR A 80 2.59 -11.20 1.32
CA THR A 80 1.44 -11.66 2.14
C THR A 80 0.95 -13.05 1.72
N ILE A 81 0.96 -13.37 0.42
CA ILE A 81 0.58 -14.70 -0.10
C ILE A 81 1.54 -15.80 0.43
N PRO A 82 2.86 -15.73 0.20
CA PRO A 82 3.78 -16.74 0.71
C PRO A 82 3.87 -16.78 2.25
N ASP A 83 3.60 -15.67 2.94
CA ASP A 83 3.45 -15.68 4.40
C ASP A 83 2.25 -16.51 4.84
N ALA A 84 1.09 -16.31 4.21
CA ALA A 84 -0.11 -17.12 4.43
C ALA A 84 0.07 -18.61 4.04
N MET A 85 1.00 -18.91 3.12
CA MET A 85 1.40 -20.30 2.80
C MET A 85 2.30 -20.95 3.87
N GLY A 86 2.68 -20.23 4.92
CA GLY A 86 3.46 -20.80 6.03
C GLY A 86 4.97 -20.91 5.77
N LEU A 87 5.52 -20.15 4.81
CA LEU A 87 6.96 -20.14 4.52
C LEU A 87 7.81 -19.43 5.60
N GLY A 88 7.14 -18.83 6.59
CA GLY A 88 7.78 -18.15 7.73
C GLY A 88 8.48 -16.87 7.30
N LEU A 89 7.71 -15.90 6.78
CA LEU A 89 8.22 -14.59 6.38
C LEU A 89 8.73 -13.84 7.63
N TYR A 90 9.89 -13.19 7.50
CA TYR A 90 10.38 -12.26 8.50
C TYR A 90 11.19 -11.14 7.85
N PHE A 91 11.28 -10.01 8.53
CA PHE A 91 12.01 -8.84 8.06
C PHE A 91 13.26 -8.63 8.91
N GLU A 92 14.42 -8.74 8.28
CA GLU A 92 15.69 -8.44 8.94
C GLU A 92 16.07 -6.97 8.66
N THR A 93 16.31 -6.20 9.72
CA THR A 93 16.62 -4.77 9.62
C THR A 93 17.80 -4.54 8.67
N GLY A 94 17.55 -3.76 7.61
CA GLY A 94 18.56 -3.43 6.60
C GLY A 94 18.86 -4.52 5.57
N LYS A 95 18.28 -5.72 5.68
CA LYS A 95 18.51 -6.83 4.73
C LYS A 95 17.28 -7.25 3.91
N GLY A 96 16.11 -6.67 4.20
CA GLY A 96 14.87 -6.97 3.49
C GLY A 96 14.17 -8.24 4.01
N PRO A 97 13.13 -8.70 3.30
CA PRO A 97 12.35 -9.87 3.68
C PRO A 97 13.10 -11.19 3.41
N LYS A 98 12.87 -12.18 4.28
CA LYS A 98 13.42 -13.54 4.18
C LYS A 98 12.37 -14.58 4.57
N PHE A 99 12.55 -15.81 4.10
CA PHE A 99 11.72 -16.96 4.47
C PHE A 99 12.53 -17.97 5.27
N LYS A 100 11.91 -18.55 6.30
CA LYS A 100 12.49 -19.67 7.06
C LYS A 100 12.50 -20.97 6.26
N ASN A 101 11.47 -21.17 5.45
CA ASN A 101 11.29 -22.38 4.64
C ASN A 101 11.17 -22.01 3.16
N PRO A 102 12.27 -21.68 2.45
CA PRO A 102 12.23 -21.48 1.01
C PRO A 102 11.78 -22.77 0.29
N VAL A 103 10.97 -22.64 -0.76
CA VAL A 103 10.58 -23.77 -1.61
C VAL A 103 11.81 -24.26 -2.38
N GLN A 104 12.04 -25.58 -2.40
CA GLN A 104 13.14 -26.25 -3.07
C GLN A 104 12.57 -27.30 -4.04
N ASP A 105 13.34 -27.60 -5.09
CA ASP A 105 13.02 -28.63 -6.11
C ASP A 105 13.22 -30.06 -5.61
#